data_AF-A0A2G9YY69-F1
#
_entry.id   AF-A0A2G9YY69-F1
#
_cell.length_a   1.000
_cell.length_b   1.000
_cell.length_c   1.000
_cell.angle_alpha   90.00
_cell.angle_beta   90.00
_cell.angle_gamma   90.00
#
_symmetry.space_group_name_H-M   'P 1'
#
loop_
_entity.id
_entity.type
_entity.pdbx_description
1 polymer ?
#
loop_
_entity_poly.entity_id
_entity_poly.type
_entity_poly.pdbx_seq_one_letter_code
_entity_poly.pdbx_strand_id
1 'polypeptide(L)' 'GQDTKNNNFFRKVIFTAKYSQLVLMSLKPGEEIGKEVHNNLDQFFRFE' A
#
# COMPACT_ATOMS: atom_id res chain seq x y z
N GLY A 1 -11.33 6.06 -0.06
CA GLY A 1 -12.38 5.63 0.86
C GLY A 1 -12.12 6.17 2.25
N GLN A 2 -13.11 6.14 3.14
CA GLN A 2 -12.94 6.62 4.53
C GLN A 2 -11.80 5.89 5.25
N ASP A 3 -11.63 4.59 4.98
CA ASP A 3 -10.55 3.77 5.56
C ASP A 3 -9.15 4.18 5.11
N THR A 4 -8.98 4.65 3.87
CA THR A 4 -7.70 5.20 3.39
C THR A 4 -7.33 6.47 4.15
N LYS A 5 -8.30 7.39 4.31
CA LYS A 5 -8.07 8.68 4.98
C LYS A 5 -7.81 8.56 6.48
N ASN A 6 -8.39 7.54 7.10
CA ASN A 6 -8.23 7.27 8.54
C ASN A 6 -7.10 6.28 8.86
N ASN A 7 -6.40 5.75 7.85
CA ASN A 7 -5.29 4.82 8.07
C ASN A 7 -4.04 5.58 8.54
N ASN A 8 -3.57 5.27 9.75
CA ASN A 8 -2.31 5.81 10.29
C ASN A 8 -1.16 4.78 10.26
N PHE A 9 -1.40 3.59 9.70
CA PHE A 9 -0.38 2.55 9.58
C PHE A 9 0.45 2.77 8.32
N PHE A 10 1.78 2.69 8.45
CA PHE A 10 2.70 2.72 7.31
C PHE A 10 2.31 1.69 6.24
N ARG A 11 1.99 0.46 6.66
CA ARG A 11 1.51 -0.62 5.79
C ARG A 11 0.48 -1.48 6.56
N LYS A 12 -0.70 -1.67 5.99
CA LYS A 12 -1.76 -2.53 6.52
C LYS A 12 -2.32 -3.40 5.41
N VAL A 13 -2.13 -4.72 5.51
CA VAL A 13 -2.80 -5.68 4.62
C VAL A 13 -4.27 -5.71 5.00
N ILE A 14 -5.14 -5.40 4.05
CA ILE A 14 -6.59 -5.41 4.27
C ILE A 14 -7.26 -6.60 3.57
N PHE A 15 -6.61 -7.19 2.56
CA PHE A 15 -7.09 -8.40 1.90
C PHE A 15 -5.96 -9.14 1.19
N THR A 16 -5.97 -10.47 1.25
CA THR A 16 -5.06 -11.33 0.48
C THR A 16 -5.87 -12.40 -0.24
N ALA A 17 -5.76 -12.44 -1.56
CA ALA A 17 -6.29 -13.48 -2.41
C ALA A 17 -5.15 -14.28 -3.04
N LYS A 18 -5.50 -15.37 -3.73
CA LYS A 18 -4.54 -16.27 -4.38
C LYS A 18 -3.60 -15.58 -5.38
N TYR A 19 -4.04 -14.49 -6.02
CA TYR A 19 -3.30 -13.80 -7.08
C TYR A 19 -3.17 -12.29 -6.87
N SER A 20 -3.65 -11.76 -5.74
CA SER A 20 -3.59 -10.33 -5.46
C SER A 20 -3.57 -10.06 -3.97
N GLN A 21 -2.91 -8.96 -3.60
CA GLN A 21 -2.93 -8.46 -2.24
C GLN A 21 -3.31 -6.98 -2.27
N LEU A 22 -4.22 -6.60 -1.37
CA LEU A 22 -4.62 -5.21 -1.19
C LEU A 22 -4.06 -4.69 0.12
N VAL A 23 -3.34 -3.58 0.01
CA VAL A 23 -2.62 -2.96 1.11
C VAL A 23 -3.00 -1.49 1.17
N LEU A 24 -3.29 -1.01 2.38
CA LEU A 24 -3.38 0.43 2.66
C LEU A 24 -2.05 0.90 3.23
N MET A 25 -1.58 2.05 2.75
CA MET A 25 -0.37 2.69 3.24
C MET A 25 -0.68 4.13 3.65
N SER A 26 0.01 4.60 4.68
CA SER A 26 -0.05 5.98 5.14
C SER A 26 1.37 6.46 5.36
N LEU A 27 1.81 7.38 4.52
CA LEU A 27 3.16 7.94 4.57
C LEU A 27 3.09 9.35 5.15
N LYS A 28 3.92 9.61 6.14
CA LYS A 28 4.14 10.97 6.63
C LYS A 28 4.97 11.77 5.62
N PRO A 29 4.90 13.11 5.66
CA PRO A 29 5.77 13.94 4.83
C PRO A 29 7.25 13.57 5.01
N GLY A 30 7.93 13.26 3.91
CA GLY A 30 9.34 12.86 3.90
C GLY A 30 9.61 11.38 4.15
N GLU A 31 8.59 10.56 4.42
CA GLU A 31 8.75 9.09 4.45
C GLU A 31 8.80 8.53 3.02
N GLU A 32 9.69 7.56 2.80
CA GLU A 32 9.81 6.84 1.54
C GLU A 32 9.22 5.43 1.69
N ILE A 33 8.57 4.93 0.63
CA ILE A 33 8.07 3.53 0.58
C ILE A 33 9.24 2.54 0.60
N GLY A 34 10.44 2.99 0.19
CA GLY A 34 11.58 2.15 -0.10
C GLY A 34 11.62 1.74 -1.59
N LYS A 35 12.80 1.35 -2.06
CA LYS A 35 13.03 0.98 -3.45
C LYS A 35 12.76 -0.52 -3.63
N GLU A 36 11.50 -0.87 -3.87
CA GLU A 36 11.08 -2.26 -4.13
C GLU A 36 11.19 -2.56 -5.63
N VAL A 37 11.92 -3.62 -6.00
CA VAL A 37 11.96 -4.14 -7.39
C VAL A 37 11.13 -5.41 -7.42
N HIS A 38 9.97 -5.36 -8.06
CA HIS A 38 9.10 -6.52 -8.25
C HIS A 38 9.37 -7.15 -9.62
N ASN A 39 10.26 -8.14 -9.67
CA ASN A 39 10.65 -8.78 -10.95
C ASN A 39 9.52 -9.63 -11.58
N ASN A 40 8.56 -10.08 -10.78
CA ASN A 40 7.57 -11.10 -11.19
C ASN A 40 6.12 -10.67 -10.92
N LEU A 41 5.89 -9.46 -10.41
CA LEU A 41 4.59 -9.00 -9.94
C LEU A 41 4.38 -7.54 -10.35
N ASP A 42 3.21 -7.24 -10.87
CA ASP A 42 2.79 -5.86 -11.12
C ASP A 42 2.32 -5.21 -9.82
N GLN A 43 2.73 -3.96 -9.58
CA GLN A 43 2.30 -3.16 -8.44
C GLN A 43 1.57 -1.91 -8.95
N PHE A 44 0.37 -1.67 -8.41
CA PHE A 44 -0.45 -0.52 -8.75
C PHE A 44 -0.70 0.35 -7.51
N PHE A 45 -0.52 1.66 -7.65
CA PHE A 45 -0.78 2.63 -6.59
C PHE A 45 -1.95 3.55 -6.95
N ARG A 46 -2.79 3.81 -5.95
CA ARG A 46 -3.83 4.84 -6.01
C ARG A 46 -3.68 5.76 -4.81
N PHE A 47 -3.62 7.06 -5.08
CA PHE A 47 -3.53 8.11 -4.06
C PHE A 47 -4.90 8.75 -3.84
N GLU A 48 -5.19 9.17 -2.61
CA GLU A 48 -6.48 9.75 -2.18
C GLU A 48 -6.29 10.88 -1.16
#